data_AF-A0A6B3ELK4-F1
#
_entry.id   AF-A0A6B3ELK4-F1
#
_cell.length_a   1.000
_cell.length_b   1.000
_cell.length_c   1.000
_cell.angle_alpha   90.00
_cell.angle_beta   90.00
_cell.angle_gamma   90.00
#
_symmetry.space_group_name_H-M   'P 1'
#
loop_
_entity.id
_entity.type
_entity.pdbx_description
1 polymer ?
#
loop_
_entity_poly.entity_id
_entity_poly.type
_entity_poly.pdbx_seq_one_letter_code
_entity_poly.pdbx_strand_id
1 'polypeptide(L)'
;MSDTEGGRRFRAAWVAGVRRHFPGEPKPGYVSGWDEMPQWERAAAAAVHAGVRGVIEGSEGGAAKLSREQKSRFVALCWTAQM
;
A
#
# COMPACT_ATOMS: atom_id res chain seq x y z
N MET A 1 -16.01 -6.84 6.06
CA MET A 1 -16.02 -5.38 6.35
C MET A 1 -14.70 -4.80 5.84
N SER A 2 -14.75 -3.71 5.08
CA SER A 2 -13.54 -3.06 4.53
C SER A 2 -12.64 -2.55 5.67
N ASP A 3 -11.39 -3.01 5.72
CA ASP A 3 -10.35 -2.54 6.65
C ASP A 3 -9.96 -1.08 6.30
N THR A 4 -10.85 -0.16 6.65
CA THR A 4 -10.73 1.27 6.30
C THR A 4 -9.49 1.90 6.93
N GLU A 5 -9.19 1.53 8.16
CA GLU A 5 -8.00 2.00 8.87
C GLU A 5 -6.72 1.47 8.20
N GLY A 6 -6.70 0.19 7.82
CA GLY A 6 -5.62 -0.39 7.04
C GLY A 6 -5.41 0.31 5.69
N GLY A 7 -6.50 0.57 4.97
CA GLY A 7 -6.46 1.34 3.72
C GLY A 7 -5.91 2.76 3.91
N ARG A 8 -6.31 3.47 4.97
CA ARG A 8 -5.77 4.80 5.31
C ARG A 8 -4.27 4.74 5.55
N ARG A 9 -3.78 3.73 6.28
CA ARG A 9 -2.34 3.51 6.52
C ARG A 9 -1.57 3.25 5.23
N PHE A 10 -2.08 2.37 4.38
CA PHE A 10 -1.48 2.10 3.08
C PHE A 10 -1.41 3.37 2.22
N ARG A 11 -2.51 4.14 2.14
CA ARG A 11 -2.53 5.40 1.38
C ARG A 11 -1.52 6.41 1.93
N ALA A 12 -1.46 6.60 3.24
CA ALA A 12 -0.49 7.52 3.85
C ALA A 12 0.96 7.12 3.50
N ALA A 13 1.29 5.83 3.57
CA ALA A 13 2.60 5.31 3.19
C ALA A 13 2.89 5.51 1.70
N TRP A 14 1.90 5.27 0.83
CA TRP A 14 1.99 5.54 -0.61
C TRP A 14 2.31 7.00 -0.89
N VAL A 15 1.53 7.94 -0.35
CA VAL A 15 1.71 9.39 -0.57
C VAL A 15 3.08 9.85 -0.07
N ALA A 16 3.51 9.37 1.10
CA ALA A 16 4.85 9.65 1.61
C ALA A 16 5.96 9.13 0.67
N GLY A 17 5.77 7.93 0.11
CA GLY A 17 6.67 7.34 -0.87
C GLY A 17 6.75 8.16 -2.17
N VAL A 18 5.60 8.55 -2.72
CA VAL A 18 5.51 9.40 -3.92
C VAL A 18 6.23 10.72 -3.69
N ARG A 19 5.92 11.45 -2.61
CA ARG A 19 6.55 12.75 -2.32
C ARG A 19 8.07 12.66 -2.17
N ARG A 20 8.59 11.54 -1.69
CA ARG A 20 10.02 11.35 -1.46
C ARG A 20 10.78 10.94 -2.72
N HIS A 21 10.16 10.16 -3.60
CA HIS A 21 10.86 9.43 -4.65
C HIS A 21 10.39 9.72 -6.07
N PHE A 22 9.22 10.34 -6.24
CA PHE A 22 8.73 10.71 -7.56
C PHE A 22 9.56 11.90 -8.10
N PRO A 23 10.11 11.81 -9.31
CA PRO A 23 10.86 12.91 -9.89
C PRO A 23 9.93 14.04 -10.31
N GLY A 24 10.23 15.27 -9.89
CA GLY A 24 9.42 16.44 -10.19
C GLY A 24 8.09 16.48 -9.44
N GLU A 25 7.11 17.22 -9.96
CA GLU A 25 5.82 17.39 -9.32
C GLU A 25 4.92 16.17 -9.58
N PRO A 26 4.44 15.47 -8.53
CA PRO A 26 3.53 14.34 -8.71
C PRO A 26 2.16 14.81 -9.19
N LYS A 27 1.48 13.97 -9.98
CA LYS A 27 0.08 14.22 -10.36
C LYS A 27 -0.80 14.29 -9.09
N PRO A 28 -1.81 15.18 -9.03
CA PRO A 28 -2.68 15.31 -7.86
C PRO A 28 -3.26 13.98 -7.38
N GLY A 29 -3.72 13.12 -8.30
CA GLY A 29 -4.25 11.79 -7.95
C GLY A 29 -3.26 10.86 -7.24
N TYR A 30 -1.95 11.02 -7.45
CA TYR A 30 -0.94 10.22 -6.76
C TYR A 30 -0.79 10.59 -5.29
N VAL A 31 -1.20 11.81 -4.93
CA VAL A 31 -1.02 12.39 -3.59
C VAL A 31 -2.34 12.77 -2.89
N SER A 32 -3.50 12.58 -3.53
CA SER A 32 -4.83 12.82 -2.96
C SER A 32 -5.02 12.14 -1.59
N GLY A 33 -5.72 12.81 -0.69
CA GLY A 33 -6.06 12.27 0.61
C GLY A 33 -7.03 11.08 0.52
N TRP A 34 -7.14 10.29 1.59
CA TRP A 34 -8.02 9.12 1.62
C TRP A 34 -9.49 9.46 1.28
N ASP A 35 -10.00 10.56 1.83
CA ASP A 35 -11.41 10.92 1.68
C ASP A 35 -11.73 11.42 0.24
N GLU A 36 -10.70 11.83 -0.51
CA GLU A 36 -10.79 12.26 -1.91
C GLU A 36 -10.68 11.09 -2.91
N MET A 37 -10.21 9.92 -2.47
CA MET A 37 -10.06 8.75 -3.34
C MET A 37 -11.43 8.18 -3.76
N PRO A 38 -11.59 7.69 -5.00
CA PRO A 38 -12.80 6.95 -5.37
C PRO A 38 -12.91 5.64 -4.57
N GLN A 39 -14.14 5.14 -4.43
CA GLN A 39 -14.42 3.97 -3.59
C GLN A 39 -13.63 2.72 -3.99
N TRP A 40 -13.46 2.47 -5.29
CA TRP A 40 -12.70 1.32 -5.79
C TRP A 40 -11.22 1.40 -5.36
N GLU A 41 -10.63 2.60 -5.37
CA GLU A 41 -9.22 2.79 -4.99
C GLU A 41 -9.03 2.66 -3.46
N ARG A 42 -10.03 3.08 -2.67
CA ARG A 42 -10.07 2.82 -1.22
C ARG A 42 -10.14 1.31 -0.93
N ALA A 43 -10.96 0.58 -1.68
CA ALA A 43 -11.06 -0.88 -1.56
C ALA A 43 -9.74 -1.56 -1.94
N ALA A 44 -9.09 -1.11 -3.02
CA ALA A 44 -7.78 -1.56 -3.44
C ALA A 44 -6.72 -1.37 -2.36
N ALA A 45 -6.62 -0.15 -1.81
CA ALA A 45 -5.69 0.16 -0.73
C ALA A 45 -5.91 -0.72 0.51
N ALA A 46 -7.16 -0.96 0.89
CA ALA A 46 -7.50 -1.85 2.00
C ALA A 46 -7.12 -3.31 1.71
N ALA A 47 -7.34 -3.79 0.48
CA ALA A 47 -6.97 -5.14 0.06
C ALA A 47 -5.45 -5.36 0.07
N VAL A 48 -4.67 -4.39 -0.43
CA VAL A 48 -3.20 -4.45 -0.38
C VAL A 48 -2.71 -4.44 1.07
N HIS A 49 -3.25 -3.55 1.91
CA HIS A 49 -2.90 -3.53 3.33
C HIS A 49 -3.14 -4.89 3.99
N ALA A 50 -4.31 -5.48 3.77
CA ALA A 50 -4.68 -6.77 4.34
C ALA A 50 -3.74 -7.89 3.87
N GLY A 51 -3.41 -7.94 2.57
CA GLY A 51 -2.46 -8.92 2.02
C GLY A 51 -1.07 -8.77 2.63
N VAL A 52 -0.59 -7.53 2.77
CA VAL A 52 0.72 -7.26 3.38
C VAL A 52 0.75 -7.66 4.85
N ARG A 53 -0.28 -7.27 5.60
CA ARG A 53 -0.43 -7.61 7.02
C ARG A 53 -0.48 -9.12 7.24
N GLY A 54 -1.26 -9.84 6.44
CA GLY A 54 -1.38 -11.29 6.54
C GLY A 54 -0.03 -12.02 6.35
N VAL A 55 0.81 -11.57 5.41
CA VAL A 55 2.16 -12.14 5.25
C VAL A 55 3.08 -11.78 6.41
N ILE A 56 3.01 -10.56 6.94
CA ILE A 56 3.82 -10.17 8.10
C ILE A 56 3.44 -11.03 9.32
N GLU A 57 2.15 -11.11 9.64
CA GLU A 57 1.62 -11.87 10.77
C GLU A 57 1.89 -13.37 10.62
N GLY A 58 1.63 -13.96 9.44
CA GLY A 58 1.84 -15.38 9.17
C GLY A 58 3.31 -15.79 9.03
N SER A 59 4.24 -14.84 8.91
CA SER A 59 5.67 -15.16 8.76
C SER A 59 6.41 -15.41 10.09
N GLU A 60 5.76 -15.18 11.23
CA GLU A 60 6.36 -15.31 12.58
C GLU A 60 7.73 -14.59 12.69
N GLY A 61 7.83 -13.39 12.10
CA GLY A 61 9.05 -12.58 12.08
C GLY A 61 10.01 -12.87 10.91
N GLY A 62 9.75 -13.91 10.12
CA GLY A 62 10.54 -14.24 8.92
C GLY A 62 10.56 -13.12 7.87
N ALA A 63 9.47 -12.36 7.72
CA ALA A 63 9.38 -11.25 6.78
C ALA A 63 10.43 -10.14 7.04
N ALA A 64 10.96 -10.03 8.27
CA ALA A 64 12.02 -9.08 8.60
C ALA A 64 13.30 -9.32 7.79
N LYS A 65 13.61 -10.59 7.49
CA LYS A 65 14.80 -11.05 6.77
C LYS A 65 14.76 -10.75 5.27
N LEU A 66 13.58 -10.44 4.71
CA LEU A 66 13.44 -10.12 3.30
C LEU A 66 14.25 -8.88 2.93
N SER A 67 14.91 -8.95 1.78
CA SER A 67 15.63 -7.81 1.21
C SER A 67 14.67 -6.66 0.92
N ARG A 68 15.20 -5.44 0.80
CA ARG A 68 14.42 -4.27 0.40
C ARG A 68 13.65 -4.53 -0.90
N GLU A 69 14.31 -5.17 -1.88
CA GLU A 69 13.70 -5.49 -3.17
C GLU A 69 12.57 -6.52 -3.04
N GLN A 70 12.76 -7.59 -2.25
CA GLN A 70 11.71 -8.58 -2.01
C GLN A 70 10.47 -7.95 -1.36
N LYS A 71 10.67 -7.07 -0.37
CA LYS A 71 9.59 -6.31 0.28
C LYS A 71 8.84 -5.44 -0.72
N SER A 72 9.54 -4.69 -1.56
CA SER A 72 8.91 -3.84 -2.58
C SER A 72 8.16 -4.64 -3.64
N ARG A 73 8.74 -5.74 -4.14
CA ARG A 73 8.09 -6.64 -5.11
C ARG A 73 6.81 -7.24 -4.54
N PHE A 74 6.82 -7.62 -3.28
CA PHE A 74 5.64 -8.18 -2.62
C PHE A 74 4.47 -7.19 -2.58
N VAL A 75 4.72 -5.93 -2.19
CA VAL A 75 3.69 -4.88 -2.23
C VAL A 75 3.15 -4.66 -3.66
N ALA A 76 4.04 -4.67 -4.66
CA ALA A 76 3.64 -4.54 -6.06
C ALA A 76 2.77 -5.73 -6.53
N LEU A 77 3.10 -6.95 -6.11
CA LEU A 77 2.28 -8.13 -6.41
C LEU A 77 0.89 -8.03 -5.78
N CYS A 78 0.78 -7.60 -4.52
CA CYS A 78 -0.51 -7.37 -3.87
C CYS A 78 -1.36 -6.33 -4.63
N TRP A 79 -0.73 -5.24 -5.12
CA TRP A 79 -1.42 -4.22 -5.91
C TRP A 79 -1.92 -4.75 -7.26
N THR A 80 -1.11 -5.55 -7.96
CA THR A 80 -1.51 -6.16 -9.23
C THR A 80 -2.62 -7.20 -9.04
N ALA A 81 -2.56 -7.97 -7.95
CA ALA A 81 -3.49 -9.07 -7.69
C ALA A 81 -4.84 -8.64 -7.11
N GLN A 82 -4.98 -7.43 -6.57
CA GLN A 82 -6.24 -6.99 -5.92
C GLN A 82 -7.36 -6.59 -6.90
N MET A 83 -7.15 -6.74 -8.21
CA MET A 83 -8.13 -6.47 -9.27
C MET A 83 -9.39 -7.35 -9.16
#